data_AF-A0A6N2YM14-F1
#
_entry.id   AF-A0A6N2YM14-F1
#
_cell.length_a   1.000
_cell.length_b   1.000
_cell.length_c   1.000
_cell.angle_alpha   90.00
_cell.angle_beta   90.00
_cell.angle_gamma   90.00
#
_symmetry.space_group_name_H-M   'P 1'
#
loop_
_entity.id
_entity.type
_entity.pdbx_description
1 polymer ?
#
loop_
_entity_poly.entity_id
_entity_poly.type
_entity_poly.pdbx_seq_one_letter_code
_entity_poly.pdbx_strand_id
1 'polypeptide(L)'
;MYAIIPQQIPHDRRAEVNEKILFSIDSGKDLIPAESIYNCYTGIGGLHNLRQSDFANYNEYAEAKKEFEMGQFFTPHEVCRDMTDMLSPTSSEMILDMCCGMGNFFNHLPNHHNTFGFDIDGKAVAVAKYLYPDAHIEKCDIRQYDPEQRFDIIIGNPPFNLKFDYKLSQEYYLDKAYDVLNPAGILMVIVPCSFMQSEFWEKRRVTGINEQFSFIGQSKLNPNAFASTGVHNFNTKVMVFLRQSLHIEMRVYNAEEFISMTELKERIREARRMKHRLRLDLMRETNQIDKEELEVFEYKFAKYMYELRAHTKLNRHIDKAEALVTKFRNQKPPENATQEQIKQWEKNKLTTGKVLGIIRKYITMQNIVPRKEVALVKTSYGFKLKQYAPRLLDKVSHKAAGINDLVLERSVLPMPEFPTEENMRQIRAAEKLIRKKRRQYEIQNRPFADMKPDPHLAEYLDRTTFINKDGDVCEFTPLQKHDLNLVL
;
A
#
# COMPACT_ATOMS: atom_id res chain seq x y z
N MET A 1 -2.05 7.11 27.95
CA MET A 1 -0.87 6.42 27.39
C MET A 1 -0.84 5.01 27.95
N TYR A 2 -0.82 4.01 27.09
CA TYR A 2 -0.71 2.60 27.45
C TYR A 2 0.74 2.27 27.83
N ALA A 3 0.95 1.44 28.85
CA ALA A 3 2.28 0.99 29.22
C ALA A 3 2.84 0.01 28.17
N ILE A 4 4.15 0.08 27.93
CA ILE A 4 4.86 -0.87 27.08
C ILE A 4 5.20 -2.09 27.94
N ILE A 5 4.54 -3.22 27.66
CA ILE A 5 4.72 -4.48 28.37
C ILE A 5 5.35 -5.45 27.38
N PRO A 6 6.59 -5.94 27.60
CA PRO A 6 7.20 -6.91 26.72
C PRO A 6 6.36 -8.21 26.64
N GLN A 7 5.81 -8.48 25.45
CA GLN A 7 5.07 -9.71 25.17
C GLN A 7 5.84 -10.53 24.12
N GLN A 8 6.10 -11.80 24.42
CA GLN A 8 6.59 -12.76 23.43
C GLN A 8 5.42 -13.64 22.99
N ILE A 9 4.75 -13.23 21.92
CA ILE A 9 3.67 -14.03 21.31
C ILE A 9 4.32 -14.97 20.28
N PRO A 10 4.24 -16.30 20.49
CA PRO A 10 4.71 -17.27 19.51
C PRO A 10 4.08 -17.02 18.15
N HIS A 11 4.88 -17.13 17.09
CA HIS A 11 4.48 -16.76 15.74
C HIS A 11 3.21 -17.52 15.26
N ASP A 12 3.10 -18.80 15.59
CA ASP A 12 1.96 -19.68 15.31
C ASP A 12 0.66 -19.25 16.02
N ARG A 13 0.76 -18.50 17.13
CA ARG A 13 -0.39 -18.02 17.92
C ARG A 13 -0.84 -16.60 17.58
N ARG A 14 -0.02 -15.84 16.85
CA ARG A 14 -0.33 -14.44 16.49
C ARG A 14 -1.67 -14.28 15.78
N ALA A 15 -2.04 -15.24 14.93
CA ALA A 15 -3.29 -15.19 14.16
C ALA A 15 -4.50 -15.30 15.09
N GLU A 16 -4.46 -16.30 15.98
CA GLU A 16 -5.49 -16.54 16.99
C GLU A 16 -5.63 -15.34 17.94
N VAL A 17 -4.51 -14.76 18.38
CA VAL A 17 -4.53 -13.57 19.24
C VAL A 17 -5.16 -12.38 18.52
N ASN A 18 -4.78 -12.11 17.27
CA ASN A 18 -5.38 -11.04 16.48
C ASN A 18 -6.88 -11.25 16.26
N GLU A 19 -7.33 -12.48 15.99
CA GLU A 19 -8.76 -12.80 15.85
C GLU A 19 -9.54 -12.57 17.14
N LYS A 20 -8.98 -12.94 18.30
CA LYS A 20 -9.61 -12.67 19.60
C LYS A 20 -9.69 -11.17 19.91
N ILE A 21 -8.64 -10.41 19.58
CA ILE A 21 -8.64 -8.95 19.71
C ILE A 21 -9.73 -8.32 18.85
N LEU A 22 -9.78 -8.68 17.56
CA LEU A 22 -10.79 -8.15 16.65
C LEU A 22 -12.21 -8.55 17.08
N PHE A 23 -12.42 -9.79 17.51
CA PHE A 23 -13.70 -10.24 18.05
C PHE A 23 -14.11 -9.43 19.31
N SER A 24 -13.16 -9.17 20.22
CA SER A 24 -13.42 -8.34 21.40
C SER A 24 -13.89 -6.94 20.99
N ILE A 25 -13.18 -6.30 20.05
CA ILE A 25 -13.51 -4.97 19.53
C ILE A 25 -14.88 -4.98 18.84
N ASP A 26 -15.13 -5.92 17.93
CA ASP A 26 -16.37 -6.02 17.16
C ASP A 26 -17.58 -6.34 18.05
N SER A 27 -17.37 -7.05 19.17
CA SER A 27 -18.43 -7.37 20.12
C SER A 27 -18.88 -6.19 20.98
N GLY A 28 -18.04 -5.15 21.12
CA GLY A 28 -18.27 -4.02 22.01
C GLY A 28 -18.35 -4.36 23.51
N LYS A 29 -17.88 -5.55 23.90
CA LYS A 29 -17.98 -6.07 25.28
C LYS A 29 -16.70 -5.88 26.10
N ASP A 30 -15.71 -5.15 25.57
CA ASP A 30 -14.42 -4.87 26.22
C ASP A 30 -13.77 -6.10 26.88
N LEU A 31 -13.85 -7.26 26.19
CA LEU A 31 -13.39 -8.55 26.72
C LEU A 31 -11.88 -8.60 26.94
N ILE A 32 -11.13 -7.77 26.22
CA ILE A 32 -9.68 -7.65 26.32
C ILE A 32 -9.36 -6.18 26.65
N PRO A 33 -8.58 -5.91 27.72
CA PRO A 33 -8.18 -4.55 28.07
C PRO A 33 -7.43 -3.86 26.92
N ALA A 34 -7.68 -2.56 26.73
CA ALA A 34 -7.03 -1.78 25.66
C ALA A 34 -5.48 -1.81 25.75
N GLU A 35 -4.92 -1.83 26.96
CA GLU A 35 -3.48 -1.99 27.15
C GLU A 35 -2.97 -3.35 26.68
N SER A 36 -3.74 -4.42 26.90
CA SER A 36 -3.41 -5.75 26.36
C SER A 36 -3.52 -5.76 24.84
N ILE A 37 -4.52 -5.10 24.26
CA ILE A 37 -4.63 -4.95 22.80
C ILE A 37 -3.42 -4.21 22.23
N TYR A 38 -3.02 -3.10 22.85
CA TYR A 38 -1.85 -2.31 22.46
C TYR A 38 -0.58 -3.16 22.40
N ASN A 39 -0.34 -4.00 23.40
CA ASN A 39 0.89 -4.80 23.49
C ASN A 39 0.83 -6.14 22.73
N CYS A 40 -0.37 -6.65 22.38
CA CYS A 40 -0.52 -7.99 21.82
C CYS A 40 -0.94 -8.05 20.35
N TYR A 41 -1.49 -6.97 19.78
CA TYR A 41 -1.89 -6.98 18.37
C TYR A 41 -0.65 -6.92 17.46
N THR A 42 -0.49 -7.91 16.58
CA THR A 42 0.70 -8.02 15.71
C THR A 42 0.41 -7.79 14.23
N GLY A 43 -0.86 -7.58 13.86
CA GLY A 43 -1.26 -7.32 12.47
C GLY A 43 -1.01 -8.49 11.52
N ILE A 44 -1.14 -8.25 10.23
CA ILE A 44 -1.03 -9.29 9.18
C ILE A 44 0.43 -9.63 8.87
N GLY A 45 1.34 -8.66 8.94
CA GLY A 45 2.78 -8.84 8.64
C GLY A 45 3.51 -9.80 9.58
N GLY A 46 2.89 -10.21 10.70
CA GLY A 46 3.40 -11.23 11.62
C GLY A 46 2.78 -12.62 11.46
N LEU A 47 2.02 -12.88 10.39
CA LEU A 47 1.29 -14.13 10.14
C LEU A 47 1.79 -14.82 8.86
N HIS A 48 2.75 -15.74 8.96
CA HIS A 48 3.10 -16.60 7.81
C HIS A 48 3.30 -18.09 8.15
N ASN A 49 2.60 -18.95 7.39
CA ASN A 49 2.83 -20.40 7.30
C ASN A 49 3.75 -20.75 6.12
N LEU A 50 4.58 -19.80 5.64
CA LEU A 50 5.51 -20.05 4.54
C LEU A 50 6.69 -20.87 5.06
N ARG A 51 6.81 -22.13 4.64
CA ARG A 51 8.02 -22.93 4.91
C ARG A 51 8.96 -22.80 3.73
N GLN A 52 10.26 -22.66 4.00
CA GLN A 52 11.28 -22.64 2.93
C GLN A 52 11.19 -23.88 2.04
N SER A 53 10.74 -25.02 2.58
CA SER A 53 10.48 -26.27 1.85
C SER A 53 9.39 -26.16 0.78
N ASP A 54 8.53 -25.14 0.85
CA ASP A 54 7.43 -24.93 -0.09
C ASP A 54 7.90 -24.19 -1.37
N PHE A 55 9.19 -23.85 -1.49
CA PHE A 55 9.77 -23.09 -2.61
C PHE A 55 10.97 -23.81 -3.25
N ALA A 56 11.16 -23.65 -4.56
CA ALA A 56 12.19 -24.40 -5.29
C ALA A 56 13.62 -23.91 -5.01
N ASN A 57 13.77 -22.65 -4.59
CA ASN A 57 15.06 -22.07 -4.22
C ASN A 57 14.90 -20.91 -3.23
N TYR A 58 16.02 -20.49 -2.61
CA TYR A 58 16.03 -19.42 -1.61
C TYR A 58 15.58 -18.06 -2.16
N ASN A 59 15.83 -17.77 -3.45
CA ASN A 59 15.40 -16.52 -4.07
C ASN A 59 13.87 -16.46 -4.20
N GLU A 60 13.22 -17.53 -4.64
CA GLU A 60 11.76 -17.63 -4.69
C GLU A 60 11.13 -17.56 -3.29
N TYR A 61 11.73 -18.22 -2.29
CA TYR A 61 11.30 -18.07 -0.90
C TYR A 61 11.46 -16.62 -0.41
N ALA A 62 12.58 -15.96 -0.73
CA ALA A 62 12.82 -14.58 -0.34
C ALA A 62 11.92 -13.57 -1.08
N GLU A 63 11.60 -13.81 -2.35
CA GLU A 63 10.66 -13.02 -3.15
C GLU A 63 9.23 -13.23 -2.67
N ALA A 64 8.80 -14.48 -2.45
CA ALA A 64 7.50 -14.79 -1.90
C ALA A 64 7.35 -14.25 -0.47
N LYS A 65 8.39 -14.35 0.36
CA LYS A 65 8.42 -13.72 1.69
C LYS A 65 8.31 -12.20 1.58
N LYS A 66 9.04 -11.54 0.68
CA LYS A 66 8.91 -10.09 0.42
C LYS A 66 7.53 -9.68 -0.11
N GLU A 67 6.92 -10.49 -0.97
CA GLU A 67 5.57 -10.26 -1.52
C GLU A 67 4.47 -10.50 -0.46
N PHE A 68 4.62 -11.51 0.39
CA PHE A 68 3.67 -11.86 1.45
C PHE A 68 3.78 -10.93 2.67
N GLU A 69 4.99 -10.43 2.95
CA GLU A 69 5.23 -9.45 4.02
C GLU A 69 4.57 -8.09 3.74
N MET A 70 4.16 -7.78 2.50
CA MET A 70 3.63 -6.46 2.06
C MET A 70 4.41 -5.24 2.63
N GLY A 71 5.65 -5.43 3.08
CA GLY A 71 6.40 -4.43 3.85
C GLY A 71 5.71 -3.91 5.12
N GLN A 72 4.70 -4.61 5.68
CA GLN A 72 3.95 -4.19 6.85
C GLN A 72 4.63 -4.65 8.15
N PHE A 73 5.68 -3.95 8.55
CA PHE A 73 6.23 -4.11 9.90
C PHE A 73 5.68 -3.01 10.79
N PHE A 74 4.97 -3.39 11.86
CA PHE A 74 4.64 -2.40 12.87
C PHE A 74 5.92 -1.82 13.45
N THR A 75 5.91 -0.53 13.68
CA THR A 75 7.00 0.11 14.39
C THR A 75 6.92 -0.31 15.86
N PRO A 76 7.99 -0.87 16.45
CA PRO A 76 8.03 -1.23 17.86
C PRO A 76 7.68 -0.05 18.77
N HIS A 77 6.97 -0.29 19.86
CA HIS A 77 6.51 0.78 20.77
C HIS A 77 7.65 1.66 21.30
N GLU A 78 8.80 1.05 21.64
CA GLU A 78 9.99 1.78 22.10
C GLU A 78 10.51 2.75 21.03
N VAL A 79 10.55 2.32 19.76
CA VAL A 79 10.95 3.17 18.63
C VAL A 79 9.94 4.31 18.44
N CYS A 80 8.64 4.02 18.53
CA CYS A 80 7.59 5.05 18.46
C CYS A 80 7.71 6.10 19.56
N ARG A 81 7.97 5.67 20.81
CA ARG A 81 8.19 6.55 21.95
C ARG A 81 9.39 7.45 21.72
N ASP A 82 10.53 6.87 21.36
CA ASP A 82 11.80 7.60 21.22
C ASP A 82 11.74 8.61 20.06
N MET A 83 11.11 8.23 18.93
CA MET A 83 10.87 9.15 17.81
C MET A 83 9.94 10.32 18.18
N THR A 84 8.86 10.03 18.91
CA THR A 84 7.93 11.07 19.35
C THR A 84 8.56 12.02 20.36
N ASP A 85 9.37 11.50 21.29
CA ASP A 85 10.15 12.28 22.25
C ASP A 85 11.21 13.15 21.56
N MET A 86 11.85 12.65 20.49
CA MET A 86 12.76 13.46 19.67
C MET A 86 12.06 14.64 19.01
N LEU A 87 10.84 14.43 18.48
CA LEU A 87 10.05 15.49 17.87
C LEU A 87 9.51 16.50 18.87
N SER A 88 9.25 16.08 20.12
CA SER A 88 8.65 16.91 21.18
C SER A 88 7.45 17.74 20.66
N PRO A 89 6.41 17.09 20.11
CA PRO A 89 5.22 17.77 19.60
C PRO A 89 4.48 18.53 20.71
N THR A 90 3.85 19.64 20.33
CA THR A 90 2.98 20.43 21.21
C THR A 90 1.51 20.07 20.98
N SER A 91 0.64 20.36 21.95
CA SER A 91 -0.79 20.02 21.88
C SER A 91 -1.56 20.75 20.78
N SER A 92 -1.01 21.85 20.23
CA SER A 92 -1.61 22.64 19.16
C SER A 92 -1.21 22.19 17.75
N GLU A 93 -0.17 21.36 17.62
CA GLU A 93 0.33 20.95 16.30
C GLU A 93 -0.54 19.86 15.69
N MET A 94 -0.75 19.95 14.38
CA MET A 94 -1.45 18.95 13.58
C MET A 94 -0.46 17.86 13.13
N ILE A 95 -0.76 16.60 13.43
CA ILE A 95 0.15 15.47 13.22
C ILE A 95 -0.51 14.41 12.36
N LEU A 96 0.22 13.91 11.36
CA LEU A 96 -0.26 12.87 10.45
C LEU A 96 0.69 11.67 10.39
N ASP A 97 0.12 10.46 10.41
CA ASP A 97 0.77 9.22 9.98
C ASP A 97 -0.02 8.60 8.81
N MET A 98 0.60 8.50 7.64
CA MET A 98 -0.06 8.07 6.39
C MET A 98 -0.05 6.55 6.18
N CYS A 99 0.56 5.80 7.09
CA CYS A 99 0.59 4.33 7.11
C CYS A 99 0.51 3.87 8.58
N CYS A 100 -0.53 4.33 9.29
CA CYS A 100 -0.53 4.36 10.75
C CYS A 100 -0.63 2.98 11.42
N GLY A 101 -1.02 1.95 10.68
CA GLY A 101 -1.27 0.63 11.25
C GLY A 101 -2.28 0.69 12.40
N MET A 102 -1.90 0.15 13.56
CA MET A 102 -2.68 0.23 14.80
C MET A 102 -2.51 1.55 15.57
N GLY A 103 -1.73 2.51 15.05
CA GLY A 103 -1.52 3.83 15.67
C GLY A 103 -0.44 3.88 16.75
N ASN A 104 0.63 3.08 16.67
CA ASN A 104 1.63 2.98 17.75
C ASN A 104 2.28 4.33 18.12
N PHE A 105 2.51 5.22 17.16
CA PHE A 105 2.99 6.58 17.44
C PHE A 105 1.99 7.39 18.28
N PHE A 106 0.69 7.17 18.07
CA PHE A 106 -0.38 7.97 18.68
C PHE A 106 -0.39 7.83 20.20
N ASN A 107 0.04 6.69 20.74
CA ASN A 107 0.18 6.47 22.18
C ASN A 107 1.01 7.55 22.90
N HIS A 108 1.95 8.16 22.17
CA HIS A 108 2.93 9.10 22.70
C HIS A 108 2.65 10.56 22.31
N LEU A 109 1.57 10.81 21.55
CA LEU A 109 1.20 12.16 21.13
C LEU A 109 0.43 12.90 22.23
N PRO A 110 0.63 14.23 22.37
CA PRO A 110 0.07 15.01 23.48
C PRO A 110 -1.43 15.31 23.33
N ASN A 111 -1.96 15.26 22.10
CA ASN A 111 -3.36 15.59 21.82
C ASN A 111 -3.89 14.75 20.65
N HIS A 112 -4.74 13.77 20.94
CA HIS A 112 -5.33 12.91 19.92
C HIS A 112 -6.30 13.65 18.99
N HIS A 113 -6.94 14.74 19.42
CA HIS A 113 -7.84 15.50 18.54
C HIS A 113 -7.12 16.16 17.36
N ASN A 114 -5.81 16.41 17.48
CA ASN A 114 -4.98 16.94 16.40
C ASN A 114 -4.17 15.84 15.69
N THR A 115 -4.47 14.58 15.99
CA THR A 115 -3.79 13.41 15.43
C THR A 115 -4.63 12.80 14.32
N PHE A 116 -4.01 12.63 13.17
CA PHE A 116 -4.61 12.08 11.96
C PHE A 116 -3.84 10.85 11.52
N GLY A 117 -4.56 9.85 11.06
CA GLY A 117 -4.00 8.57 10.67
C GLY A 117 -4.80 7.89 9.61
N PHE A 118 -4.12 7.24 8.67
CA PHE A 118 -4.82 6.29 7.81
C PHE A 118 -3.94 5.09 7.45
N ASP A 119 -4.61 3.98 7.18
CA ASP A 119 -3.98 2.77 6.68
C ASP A 119 -4.90 2.03 5.69
N ILE A 120 -4.31 1.24 4.81
CA ILE A 120 -5.05 0.41 3.86
C ILE A 120 -5.63 -0.85 4.55
N ASP A 121 -5.00 -1.33 5.63
CA ASP A 121 -5.48 -2.47 6.39
C ASP A 121 -6.65 -2.08 7.31
N GLY A 122 -7.84 -2.52 6.93
CA GLY A 122 -9.06 -2.29 7.71
C GLY A 122 -9.04 -2.89 9.11
N LYS A 123 -8.29 -3.98 9.34
CA LYS A 123 -8.17 -4.61 10.68
C LYS A 123 -7.31 -3.75 11.59
N ALA A 124 -6.13 -3.33 11.12
CA ALA A 124 -5.27 -2.41 11.86
C ALA A 124 -5.98 -1.08 12.16
N VAL A 125 -6.73 -0.52 11.19
CA VAL A 125 -7.56 0.68 11.38
C VAL A 125 -8.64 0.49 12.46
N ALA A 126 -9.28 -0.68 12.52
CA ALA A 126 -10.28 -0.97 13.56
C ALA A 126 -9.63 -0.97 14.96
N VAL A 127 -8.46 -1.59 15.09
CA VAL A 127 -7.68 -1.57 16.33
C VAL A 127 -7.24 -0.16 16.69
N ALA A 128 -6.72 0.61 15.74
CA ALA A 128 -6.28 1.98 15.96
C ALA A 128 -7.42 2.89 16.47
N LYS A 129 -8.61 2.76 15.87
CA LYS A 129 -9.81 3.50 16.30
C LYS A 129 -10.26 3.13 17.71
N TYR A 130 -10.15 1.86 18.06
CA TYR A 130 -10.48 1.40 19.41
C TYR A 130 -9.48 1.94 20.44
N LEU A 131 -8.18 1.93 20.11
CA LEU A 131 -7.13 2.42 21.01
C LEU A 131 -7.11 3.95 21.14
N TYR A 132 -7.48 4.68 20.07
CA TYR A 132 -7.40 6.13 19.98
C TYR A 132 -8.71 6.73 19.42
N PRO A 133 -9.83 6.64 20.16
CA PRO A 133 -11.15 7.06 19.67
C PRO A 133 -11.25 8.56 19.36
N ASP A 134 -10.40 9.36 19.99
CA ASP A 134 -10.35 10.81 19.81
C ASP A 134 -9.56 11.27 18.58
N ALA A 135 -8.78 10.37 17.97
CA ALA A 135 -7.99 10.64 16.78
C ALA A 135 -8.79 10.45 15.48
N HIS A 136 -8.38 11.18 14.44
CA HIS A 136 -9.00 11.13 13.13
C HIS A 136 -8.39 10.00 12.30
N ILE A 137 -8.97 8.79 12.44
CA ILE A 137 -8.43 7.59 11.82
C ILE A 137 -9.36 7.07 10.71
N GLU A 138 -8.81 6.77 9.53
CA GLU A 138 -9.57 6.24 8.41
C GLU A 138 -8.88 5.08 7.67
N LYS A 139 -9.71 4.27 7.00
CA LYS A 139 -9.21 3.27 6.06
C LYS A 139 -9.04 3.93 4.71
N CYS A 140 -7.81 4.17 4.29
CA CYS A 140 -7.50 4.87 3.07
C CYS A 140 -6.24 4.29 2.41
N ASP A 141 -6.26 4.21 1.08
CA ASP A 141 -5.05 3.96 0.30
C ASP A 141 -4.33 5.30 0.11
N ILE A 142 -3.04 5.39 0.44
CA ILE A 142 -2.23 6.60 0.30
C ILE A 142 -2.29 7.23 -1.11
N ARG A 143 -2.55 6.42 -2.15
CA ARG A 143 -2.72 6.89 -3.53
C ARG A 143 -4.04 7.61 -3.79
N GLN A 144 -5.02 7.38 -2.92
CA GLN A 144 -6.36 7.96 -2.98
C GLN A 144 -6.56 9.04 -1.91
N TYR A 145 -5.59 9.21 -1.01
CA TYR A 145 -5.63 10.24 0.00
C TYR A 145 -5.57 11.64 -0.65
N ASP A 146 -6.60 12.43 -0.35
CA ASP A 146 -6.76 13.80 -0.79
C ASP A 146 -6.84 14.68 0.47
N PRO A 147 -5.81 15.50 0.74
CA PRO A 147 -5.72 16.24 2.00
C PRO A 147 -6.82 17.31 2.10
N GLU A 148 -7.47 17.38 3.25
CA GLU A 148 -8.44 18.45 3.55
C GLU A 148 -7.82 19.62 4.33
N GLN A 149 -6.59 19.44 4.80
CA GLN A 149 -5.85 20.35 5.67
C GLN A 149 -4.35 20.06 5.58
N ARG A 150 -3.54 20.98 6.09
CA ARG A 150 -2.09 20.81 6.21
C ARG A 150 -1.66 20.43 7.62
N PHE A 151 -0.48 19.84 7.73
CA PHE A 151 0.06 19.29 8.96
C PHE A 151 1.38 19.95 9.35
N ASP A 152 1.63 20.10 10.64
CA ASP A 152 2.89 20.60 11.17
C ASP A 152 3.97 19.52 11.17
N ILE A 153 3.55 18.28 11.38
CA ILE A 153 4.42 17.12 11.56
C ILE A 153 3.83 15.94 10.81
N ILE A 154 4.67 15.24 10.06
CA ILE A 154 4.41 13.87 9.61
C ILE A 154 5.43 12.96 10.28
N ILE A 155 4.93 11.97 11.00
CA ILE A 155 5.72 10.90 11.58
C ILE A 155 5.18 9.58 11.06
N GLY A 156 6.05 8.67 10.63
CA GLY A 156 5.56 7.37 10.18
C GLY A 156 6.62 6.40 9.73
N ASN A 157 6.14 5.20 9.40
CA ASN A 157 6.95 4.10 8.87
C ASN A 157 6.34 3.65 7.53
N PRO A 158 6.76 4.25 6.40
CA PRO A 158 6.27 3.87 5.08
C PRO A 158 6.56 2.39 4.80
N PRO A 159 5.73 1.68 4.01
CA PRO A 159 5.98 0.29 3.66
C PRO A 159 7.30 0.18 2.88
N PHE A 160 8.10 -0.86 3.14
CA PHE A 160 9.48 -0.91 2.63
C PHE A 160 9.66 -1.52 1.24
N ASN A 161 8.80 -2.47 0.87
CA ASN A 161 9.00 -3.31 -0.31
C ASN A 161 7.94 -3.08 -1.40
N LEU A 162 7.15 -2.00 -1.30
CA LEU A 162 6.11 -1.71 -2.27
C LEU A 162 6.62 -0.75 -3.36
N LYS A 163 6.07 -0.92 -4.56
CA LYS A 163 6.23 0.03 -5.66
C LYS A 163 4.86 0.49 -6.11
N PHE A 164 4.70 1.81 -6.22
CA PHE A 164 3.53 2.42 -6.82
C PHE A 164 3.92 2.86 -8.23
N ASP A 165 3.41 2.13 -9.22
CA ASP A 165 3.85 2.19 -10.61
C ASP A 165 5.36 1.93 -10.76
N TYR A 166 6.15 2.99 -10.91
CA TYR A 166 7.62 2.91 -11.04
C TYR A 166 8.38 3.52 -9.85
N LYS A 167 7.66 4.09 -8.87
CA LYS A 167 8.22 4.80 -7.71
C LYS A 167 8.20 3.89 -6.47
N LEU A 168 9.27 3.92 -5.68
CA LEU A 168 9.31 3.22 -4.38
C LEU A 168 8.26 3.81 -3.44
N SER A 169 7.65 3.00 -2.58
CA SER A 169 6.65 3.48 -1.63
C SER A 169 7.17 4.56 -0.69
N GLN A 170 8.42 4.50 -0.26
CA GLN A 170 9.05 5.54 0.56
C GLN A 170 9.16 6.85 -0.20
N GLU A 171 9.56 6.79 -1.48
CA GLU A 171 9.66 7.97 -2.33
C GLU A 171 8.27 8.59 -2.58
N TYR A 172 7.24 7.76 -2.80
CA TYR A 172 5.86 8.22 -2.93
C TYR A 172 5.33 8.82 -1.61
N TYR A 173 5.70 8.24 -0.47
CA TYR A 173 5.34 8.77 0.85
C TYR A 173 5.93 10.16 1.05
N LEU A 174 7.19 10.40 0.64
CA LEU A 174 7.83 11.72 0.71
C LEU A 174 7.14 12.74 -0.20
N ASP A 175 6.76 12.37 -1.43
CA ASP A 175 5.97 13.26 -2.30
C ASP A 175 4.64 13.65 -1.61
N LYS A 176 3.94 12.65 -1.05
CA LYS A 176 2.67 12.89 -0.35
C LYS A 176 2.86 13.72 0.90
N ALA A 177 3.97 13.55 1.61
CA ALA A 177 4.30 14.39 2.75
C ALA A 177 4.50 15.86 2.33
N TYR A 178 5.12 16.11 1.18
CA TYR A 178 5.31 17.46 0.65
C TYR A 178 3.97 18.14 0.34
N ASP A 179 3.01 17.41 -0.24
CA ASP A 179 1.69 17.95 -0.59
C ASP A 179 0.94 18.46 0.65
N VAL A 180 1.11 17.79 1.81
CA VAL A 180 0.24 17.98 2.99
C VAL A 180 0.93 18.64 4.18
N LEU A 181 2.26 18.77 4.20
CA LEU A 181 2.96 19.51 5.25
C LEU A 181 2.77 21.02 5.09
N ASN A 182 2.77 21.77 6.19
CA ASN A 182 2.99 23.21 6.18
C ASN A 182 4.43 23.53 5.71
N PRO A 183 4.70 24.71 5.12
CA PRO A 183 6.07 25.19 4.91
C PRO A 183 6.89 25.09 6.21
N ALA A 184 8.13 24.58 6.10
CA ALA A 184 8.97 24.24 7.25
C ALA A 184 8.33 23.25 8.27
N GLY A 185 7.31 22.49 7.87
CA GLY A 185 6.76 21.37 8.61
C GLY A 185 7.76 20.21 8.69
N ILE A 186 7.74 19.44 9.77
CA ILE A 186 8.74 18.40 10.02
C ILE A 186 8.25 17.07 9.46
N LEU A 187 9.07 16.43 8.63
CA LEU A 187 8.91 15.04 8.22
C LEU A 187 9.92 14.17 8.96
N MET A 188 9.45 13.16 9.69
CA MET A 188 10.30 12.15 10.34
C MET A 188 9.83 10.75 9.96
N VAL A 189 10.68 10.02 9.25
CA VAL A 189 10.31 8.70 8.71
C VAL A 189 11.34 7.63 9.03
N ILE A 190 10.86 6.41 9.20
CA ILE A 190 11.72 5.22 9.21
C ILE A 190 11.81 4.67 7.80
N VAL A 191 13.03 4.37 7.33
CA VAL A 191 13.24 3.73 6.04
C VAL A 191 14.34 2.67 6.14
N PRO A 192 14.45 1.73 5.18
CA PRO A 192 15.60 0.84 5.10
C PRO A 192 16.88 1.65 4.87
N CYS A 193 18.02 1.18 5.40
CA CYS A 193 19.31 1.84 5.16
C CYS A 193 19.69 1.90 3.68
N SER A 194 19.14 1.00 2.84
CA SER A 194 19.34 0.98 1.39
C SER A 194 18.62 2.11 0.65
N PHE A 195 17.66 2.80 1.29
CA PHE A 195 16.96 3.92 0.67
C PHE A 195 17.84 5.19 0.69
N MET A 196 18.09 5.78 -0.48
CA MET A 196 18.97 6.95 -0.64
C MET A 196 20.37 6.70 -0.08
N GLN A 197 20.90 5.49 -0.23
CA GLN A 197 22.23 5.12 0.26
C GLN A 197 23.36 5.73 -0.58
N SER A 198 23.08 6.13 -1.82
CA SER A 198 24.09 6.75 -2.69
C SER A 198 23.52 7.89 -3.52
N GLU A 199 24.08 9.09 -3.31
CA GLU A 199 23.74 10.28 -4.09
C GLU A 199 24.09 10.13 -5.58
N PHE A 200 25.15 9.38 -5.89
CA PHE A 200 25.58 9.13 -7.26
C PHE A 200 24.60 8.21 -8.01
N TRP A 201 24.27 7.06 -7.44
CA TRP A 201 23.40 6.06 -8.08
C TRP A 201 21.92 6.43 -8.04
N GLU A 202 21.51 7.24 -7.05
CA GLU A 202 20.11 7.65 -6.85
C GLU A 202 19.89 9.13 -7.15
N LYS A 203 20.74 9.74 -8.00
CA LYS A 203 20.75 11.18 -8.28
C LYS A 203 19.38 11.79 -8.55
N ARG A 204 18.54 11.14 -9.36
CA ARG A 204 17.18 11.62 -9.66
C ARG A 204 16.31 11.73 -8.40
N ARG A 205 16.34 10.71 -7.54
CA ARG A 205 15.58 10.68 -6.28
C ARG A 205 16.10 11.73 -5.32
N VAL A 206 17.43 11.77 -5.12
CA VAL A 206 18.06 12.75 -4.23
C VAL A 206 17.79 14.19 -4.66
N THR A 207 17.85 14.46 -5.97
CA THR A 207 17.51 15.79 -6.51
C THR A 207 16.06 16.16 -6.21
N GLY A 208 15.10 15.26 -6.47
CA GLY A 208 13.69 15.53 -6.18
C GLY A 208 13.42 15.76 -4.69
N ILE A 209 14.07 15.00 -3.79
CA ILE A 209 13.96 15.25 -2.35
C ILE A 209 14.58 16.60 -1.96
N ASN A 210 15.74 16.96 -2.51
CA ASN A 210 16.40 18.24 -2.22
C ASN A 210 15.63 19.46 -2.74
N GLU A 211 14.81 19.30 -3.79
CA GLU A 211 13.90 20.34 -4.27
C GLU A 211 12.73 20.58 -3.30
N GLN A 212 12.28 19.53 -2.61
CA GLN A 212 11.08 19.53 -1.76
C GLN A 212 11.37 19.69 -0.27
N PHE A 213 12.56 19.32 0.19
CA PHE A 213 12.88 19.14 1.60
C PHE A 213 14.28 19.63 1.95
N SER A 214 14.40 20.27 3.12
CA SER A 214 15.67 20.62 3.77
C SER A 214 16.05 19.55 4.77
N PHE A 215 17.26 19.00 4.66
CA PHE A 215 17.73 17.90 5.48
C PHE A 215 18.15 18.36 6.89
N ILE A 216 17.58 17.74 7.93
CA ILE A 216 18.01 17.95 9.33
C ILE A 216 19.10 16.95 9.72
N GLY A 217 18.89 15.68 9.39
CA GLY A 217 19.82 14.60 9.70
C GLY A 217 19.20 13.22 9.58
N GLN A 218 20.04 12.18 9.71
CA GLN A 218 19.61 10.79 9.79
C GLN A 218 20.42 10.02 10.84
N SER A 219 19.83 8.99 11.41
CA SER A 219 20.49 8.11 12.38
C SER A 219 20.08 6.66 12.17
N LYS A 220 21.01 5.72 12.39
CA LYS A 220 20.72 4.29 12.27
C LYS A 220 19.96 3.81 13.49
N LEU A 221 18.96 2.96 13.27
CA LEU A 221 18.34 2.20 14.34
C LEU A 221 19.19 0.96 14.64
N ASN A 222 19.01 0.40 15.84
CA ASN A 222 19.60 -0.89 16.17
C ASN A 222 19.11 -1.94 15.14
N PRO A 223 19.98 -2.78 14.55
CA PRO A 223 19.56 -3.83 13.60
C PRO A 223 18.50 -4.80 14.15
N ASN A 224 18.39 -4.90 15.47
CA ASN A 224 17.39 -5.70 16.18
C ASN A 224 16.21 -4.87 16.70
N ALA A 225 16.07 -3.60 16.30
CA ALA A 225 14.95 -2.75 16.74
C ALA A 225 13.59 -3.41 16.40
N PHE A 226 13.50 -4.07 15.24
CA PHE A 226 12.29 -4.75 14.77
C PHE A 226 12.21 -6.25 15.15
N ALA A 227 13.08 -6.71 16.06
CA ALA A 227 13.12 -8.12 16.47
C ALA A 227 11.81 -8.58 17.12
N SER A 228 11.18 -7.73 17.94
CA SER A 228 9.89 -8.04 18.59
C SER A 228 8.77 -8.27 17.57
N THR A 229 8.84 -7.59 16.43
CA THR A 229 7.88 -7.77 15.33
C THR A 229 8.19 -8.98 14.46
N GLY A 230 9.31 -9.68 14.70
CA GLY A 230 9.72 -10.91 14.00
C GLY A 230 10.81 -10.69 12.95
N VAL A 231 11.45 -9.51 12.93
CA VAL A 231 12.50 -9.18 11.97
C VAL A 231 13.83 -8.98 12.68
N HIS A 232 14.75 -9.92 12.50
CA HIS A 232 16.10 -9.83 13.04
C HIS A 232 17.07 -9.28 12.00
N ASN A 233 18.08 -8.53 12.46
CA ASN A 233 19.19 -8.03 11.65
C ASN A 233 18.74 -7.23 10.40
N PHE A 234 17.78 -6.33 10.56
CA PHE A 234 17.28 -5.49 9.48
C PHE A 234 17.70 -4.04 9.67
N ASN A 235 18.62 -3.60 8.83
CA ASN A 235 19.22 -2.27 8.91
C ASN A 235 18.23 -1.19 8.45
N THR A 236 17.77 -0.40 9.40
CA THR A 236 16.87 0.74 9.19
C THR A 236 17.49 2.02 9.72
N LYS A 237 17.00 3.15 9.21
CA LYS A 237 17.40 4.49 9.63
C LYS A 237 16.18 5.38 9.80
N VAL A 238 16.29 6.33 10.72
CA VAL A 238 15.39 7.46 10.84
C VAL A 238 15.96 8.60 10.00
N MET A 239 15.14 9.22 9.17
CA MET A 239 15.48 10.42 8.42
C MET A 239 14.55 11.55 8.81
N VAL A 240 15.11 12.76 8.93
CA VAL A 240 14.37 13.94 9.35
C VAL A 240 14.61 15.11 8.40
N PHE A 241 13.52 15.76 8.01
CA PHE A 241 13.50 16.86 7.07
C PHE A 241 12.55 17.97 7.50
N LEU A 242 12.77 19.17 6.97
CA LEU A 242 11.78 20.23 6.91
C LEU A 242 11.22 20.30 5.49
N ARG A 243 9.91 20.51 5.32
CA ARG A 243 9.35 20.91 4.03
C ARG A 243 10.00 22.22 3.58
N GLN A 244 10.32 22.32 2.30
CA GLN A 244 10.84 23.52 1.67
C GLN A 244 9.95 24.74 2.02
N SER A 245 10.62 25.86 2.27
CA SER A 245 10.01 27.15 2.56
C SER A 245 10.89 28.27 2.02
N LEU A 246 10.28 29.37 1.61
CA LEU A 246 10.97 30.58 1.18
C LEU A 246 11.76 31.28 2.32
N HIS A 247 11.46 30.91 3.57
CA HIS A 247 11.99 31.59 4.76
C HIS A 247 13.10 30.82 5.46
N ILE A 248 13.47 29.63 4.96
CA ILE A 248 14.53 28.79 5.54
C ILE A 248 15.67 28.62 4.57
N GLU A 249 16.88 28.48 5.11
CA GLU A 249 18.02 28.02 4.32
C GLU A 249 17.88 26.51 4.06
N MET A 250 17.91 26.14 2.78
CA MET A 250 17.77 24.75 2.36
C MET A 250 19.10 24.02 2.48
N ARG A 251 19.11 22.93 3.24
CA ARG A 251 20.25 22.03 3.36
C ARG A 251 20.02 20.77 2.52
N VAL A 252 20.95 20.47 1.64
CA VAL A 252 20.90 19.26 0.82
C VAL A 252 21.07 17.99 1.66
N TYR A 253 20.43 16.91 1.21
CA TYR A 253 20.65 15.57 1.73
C TYR A 253 22.12 15.15 1.59
N ASN A 254 22.64 14.47 2.61
CA ASN A 254 23.97 13.87 2.62
C ASN A 254 23.84 12.38 3.00
N ALA A 255 24.21 11.48 2.07
CA ALA A 255 24.06 10.04 2.28
C ALA A 255 25.00 9.46 3.35
N GLU A 256 26.17 10.06 3.53
CA GLU A 256 27.22 9.59 4.45
C GLU A 256 27.05 10.14 5.87
N GLU A 257 26.25 11.20 6.04
CA GLU A 257 26.05 11.85 7.34
C GLU A 257 25.10 11.04 8.21
N PHE A 258 25.65 10.17 9.06
CA PHE A 258 24.93 9.51 10.14
C PHE A 258 25.35 10.10 11.49
N ILE A 259 24.39 10.72 12.17
CA ILE A 259 24.59 11.33 13.49
C ILE A 259 23.98 10.47 14.60
N SER A 260 24.39 10.72 15.84
CA SER A 260 23.76 10.06 16.99
C SER A 260 22.30 10.48 17.15
N MET A 261 21.46 9.64 17.76
CA MET A 261 20.07 10.01 18.08
C MET A 261 20.00 11.26 18.97
N THR A 262 20.95 11.43 19.88
CA THR A 262 21.05 12.63 20.74
C THR A 262 21.32 13.89 19.94
N GLU A 263 22.25 13.82 18.98
CA GLU A 263 22.55 14.96 18.10
C GLU A 263 21.38 15.26 17.17
N LEU A 264 20.73 14.23 16.62
CA LEU A 264 19.53 14.39 15.80
C LEU A 264 18.41 15.10 16.58
N LYS A 265 18.19 14.71 17.85
CA LYS A 265 17.25 15.37 18.75
C LYS A 265 17.58 16.86 18.95
N GLU A 266 18.85 17.22 19.10
CA GLU A 266 19.23 18.62 19.27
C GLU A 266 19.03 19.42 17.98
N ARG A 267 19.37 18.87 16.81
CA ARG A 267 19.08 19.54 15.52
C ARG A 267 17.59 19.76 15.28
N ILE A 268 16.74 18.79 15.67
CA ILE A 268 15.28 18.98 15.64
C ILE A 268 14.85 20.13 16.55
N ARG A 269 15.41 20.22 17.77
CA ARG A 269 15.12 21.34 18.69
C ARG A 269 15.53 22.69 18.11
N GLU A 270 16.69 22.78 17.46
CA GLU A 270 17.14 23.98 16.77
C GLU A 270 16.20 24.36 15.62
N ALA A 271 15.81 23.39 14.79
CA ALA A 271 14.83 23.59 13.72
C ALA A 271 13.49 24.10 14.27
N ARG A 272 13.04 23.58 15.41
CA ARG A 272 11.83 24.07 16.10
C ARG A 272 11.96 25.50 16.60
N ARG A 273 13.09 25.87 17.23
CA ARG A 273 13.35 27.25 17.68
C ARG A 273 13.34 28.20 16.49
N MET A 274 13.93 27.80 15.37
CA MET A 274 13.91 28.53 14.11
C MET A 274 12.48 28.69 13.58
N LYS A 275 11.69 27.61 13.48
CA LYS A 275 10.27 27.65 13.04
C LYS A 275 9.46 28.60 13.89
N HIS A 276 9.66 28.57 15.22
CA HIS A 276 8.98 29.48 16.13
C HIS A 276 9.30 30.96 15.86
N ARG A 277 10.57 31.28 15.60
CA ARG A 277 11.02 32.64 15.24
C ARG A 277 10.39 33.12 13.93
N LEU A 278 10.22 32.22 12.96
CA LEU A 278 9.67 32.52 11.62
C LEU A 278 8.15 32.35 11.51
N ARG A 279 7.44 32.10 12.61
CA ARG A 279 6.02 31.68 12.60
C ARG A 279 5.09 32.58 11.78
N LEU A 280 5.32 33.90 11.77
CA LEU A 280 4.45 34.85 11.05
C LEU A 280 4.67 34.78 9.53
N ASP A 281 5.93 34.64 9.11
CA ASP A 281 6.27 34.53 7.69
C ASP A 281 5.81 33.18 7.14
N LEU A 282 6.03 32.09 7.88
CA LEU A 282 5.52 30.76 7.53
C LEU A 282 3.98 30.72 7.46
N MET A 283 3.28 31.42 8.35
CA MET A 283 1.82 31.54 8.30
C MET A 283 1.35 32.28 7.04
N ARG A 284 2.07 33.33 6.62
CA ARG A 284 1.77 34.06 5.37
C ARG A 284 2.02 33.19 4.14
N GLU A 285 3.15 32.48 4.12
CA GLU A 285 3.48 31.53 3.05
C GLU A 285 2.41 30.44 2.92
N THR A 286 1.97 29.87 4.05
CA THR A 286 0.88 28.88 4.08
C THR A 286 -0.40 29.44 3.46
N ASN A 287 -0.84 30.63 3.90
CA ASN A 287 -2.04 31.27 3.37
C ASN A 287 -1.94 31.58 1.86
N GLN A 288 -0.73 31.92 1.38
CA GLN A 288 -0.50 32.15 -0.05
C GLN A 288 -0.62 30.84 -0.84
N ILE A 289 -0.02 29.75 -0.37
CA ILE A 289 -0.14 28.43 -0.99
C ILE A 289 -1.61 28.01 -1.06
N ASP A 290 -2.35 28.15 0.04
CA ASP A 290 -3.77 27.77 0.09
C ASP A 290 -4.60 28.60 -0.91
N LYS A 291 -4.26 29.88 -1.10
CA LYS A 291 -4.88 30.74 -2.11
C LYS A 291 -4.54 30.27 -3.53
N GLU A 292 -3.28 29.97 -3.82
CA GLU A 292 -2.83 29.47 -5.13
C GLU A 292 -3.50 28.13 -5.47
N GLU A 293 -3.63 27.22 -4.50
CA GLU A 293 -4.37 25.96 -4.67
C GLU A 293 -5.85 26.18 -4.98
N LEU A 294 -6.47 27.17 -4.34
CA LEU A 294 -7.85 27.56 -4.65
C LEU A 294 -7.97 28.13 -6.07
N GLU A 295 -7.00 28.93 -6.53
CA GLU A 295 -6.97 29.44 -7.92
C GLU A 295 -6.81 28.29 -8.94
N VAL A 296 -5.96 27.30 -8.64
CA VAL A 296 -5.82 26.08 -9.46
C VAL A 296 -7.12 25.28 -9.49
N PHE A 297 -7.83 25.19 -8.36
CA PHE A 297 -9.15 24.58 -8.29
C PHE A 297 -10.13 25.30 -9.23
N GLU A 298 -10.22 26.63 -9.14
CA GLU A 298 -11.12 27.44 -9.99
C GLU A 298 -10.79 27.28 -11.48
N TYR A 299 -9.51 27.25 -11.84
CA TYR A 299 -9.06 26.99 -13.20
C TYR A 299 -9.49 25.60 -13.71
N LYS A 300 -9.24 24.54 -12.92
CA LYS A 300 -9.63 23.16 -13.29
C LYS A 300 -11.15 23.03 -13.35
N PHE A 301 -11.87 23.66 -12.44
CA PHE A 301 -13.33 23.69 -12.44
C PHE A 301 -13.85 24.34 -13.71
N ALA A 302 -13.34 25.53 -14.09
CA ALA A 302 -13.70 26.19 -15.34
C ALA A 302 -13.44 25.31 -16.57
N LYS A 303 -12.29 24.61 -16.61
CA LYS A 303 -11.96 23.65 -17.66
C LYS A 303 -12.97 22.50 -17.72
N TYR A 304 -13.32 21.90 -16.59
CA TYR A 304 -14.32 20.82 -16.56
C TYR A 304 -15.71 21.30 -16.93
N MET A 305 -16.11 22.50 -16.52
CA MET A 305 -17.38 23.11 -16.94
C MET A 305 -17.42 23.38 -18.43
N TYR A 306 -16.28 23.77 -19.04
CA TYR A 306 -16.16 23.88 -20.49
C TYR A 306 -16.41 22.52 -21.17
N GLU A 307 -15.76 21.44 -20.72
CA GLU A 307 -15.99 20.08 -21.26
C GLU A 307 -17.46 19.65 -21.14
N LEU A 308 -18.10 19.93 -20.00
CA LEU A 308 -19.51 19.62 -19.79
C LEU A 308 -20.44 20.39 -20.73
N ARG A 309 -20.08 21.63 -21.10
CA ARG A 309 -20.86 22.51 -21.99
C ARG A 309 -20.58 22.25 -23.48
N ALA A 310 -19.37 21.83 -23.82
CA ALA A 310 -18.95 21.58 -25.20
C ALA A 310 -19.56 20.28 -25.76
N HIS A 311 -19.87 19.30 -24.91
CA HIS A 311 -20.39 18.00 -25.33
C HIS A 311 -21.85 17.79 -24.95
N THR A 312 -22.72 17.69 -25.97
CA THR A 312 -24.19 17.56 -25.79
C THR A 312 -24.63 16.42 -24.86
N LYS A 313 -23.92 15.29 -24.86
CA LYS A 313 -24.19 14.15 -23.97
C LYS A 313 -23.88 14.44 -22.48
N LEU A 314 -22.99 15.40 -22.23
CA LEU A 314 -22.55 15.81 -20.90
C LEU A 314 -23.39 16.96 -20.32
N ASN A 315 -24.09 17.73 -21.15
CA ASN A 315 -24.91 18.87 -20.72
C ASN A 315 -25.86 18.53 -19.55
N ARG A 316 -26.38 17.30 -19.50
CA ARG A 316 -27.25 16.80 -18.40
C ARG A 316 -26.61 16.82 -17.00
N HIS A 317 -25.29 17.03 -16.91
CA HIS A 317 -24.53 17.09 -15.67
C HIS A 317 -24.17 18.52 -15.24
N ILE A 318 -24.47 19.54 -16.06
CA ILE A 318 -24.13 20.95 -15.77
C ILE A 318 -24.79 21.41 -14.46
N ASP A 319 -26.11 21.31 -14.35
CA ASP A 319 -26.85 21.74 -13.14
C ASP A 319 -26.37 21.00 -11.89
N LYS A 320 -25.99 19.72 -12.04
CA LYS A 320 -25.45 18.91 -10.93
C LYS A 320 -24.06 19.39 -10.51
N ALA A 321 -23.22 19.81 -11.45
CA ALA A 321 -21.90 20.36 -11.17
C ALA A 321 -22.00 21.76 -10.52
N GLU A 322 -22.90 22.61 -11.02
CA GLU A 322 -23.13 23.96 -10.45
C GLU A 322 -23.73 23.88 -9.05
N ALA A 323 -24.69 22.98 -8.81
CA ALA A 323 -25.22 22.72 -7.47
C ALA A 323 -24.16 22.17 -6.52
N LEU A 324 -23.27 21.30 -7.01
CA LEU A 324 -22.17 20.73 -6.21
C LEU A 324 -21.18 21.82 -5.76
N VAL A 325 -20.77 22.72 -6.66
CA VAL A 325 -19.88 23.85 -6.31
C VAL A 325 -20.58 24.86 -5.41
N THR A 326 -21.86 25.14 -5.65
CA THR A 326 -22.64 26.02 -4.78
C THR A 326 -22.72 25.45 -3.36
N LYS A 327 -22.93 24.13 -3.23
CA LYS A 327 -22.90 23.44 -1.93
C LYS A 327 -21.53 23.52 -1.28
N PHE A 328 -20.44 23.32 -2.05
CA PHE A 328 -19.08 23.43 -1.54
C PHE A 328 -18.76 24.85 -1.03
N ARG A 329 -19.08 25.89 -1.81
CA ARG A 329 -18.80 27.29 -1.44
C ARG A 329 -19.62 27.78 -0.23
N ASN A 330 -20.84 27.27 -0.09
CA ASN A 330 -21.75 27.68 0.98
C ASN A 330 -21.80 26.72 2.17
N GLN A 331 -20.91 25.71 2.21
CA GLN A 331 -20.91 24.76 3.30
C GLN A 331 -20.52 25.44 4.62
N LYS A 332 -21.33 25.21 5.66
CA LYS A 332 -21.08 25.66 7.02
C LYS A 332 -21.42 24.51 7.98
N PRO A 333 -20.75 24.44 9.14
CA PRO A 333 -21.16 23.51 10.18
C PRO A 333 -22.62 23.80 10.61
N PRO A 334 -23.38 22.80 11.07
CA PRO A 334 -24.77 23.03 11.48
C PRO A 334 -24.84 23.99 12.67
N GLU A 335 -25.78 24.93 12.65
CA GLU A 335 -25.99 25.87 13.76
C GLU A 335 -26.43 25.10 15.02
N ASN A 336 -25.76 25.37 16.16
CA ASN A 336 -25.94 24.67 17.45
C ASN A 336 -25.62 23.15 17.43
N ALA A 337 -24.68 22.73 16.59
CA ALA A 337 -24.22 21.34 16.54
C ALA A 337 -23.43 20.91 17.79
N THR A 338 -23.68 19.70 18.26
CA THR A 338 -22.82 19.01 19.22
C THR A 338 -21.43 18.73 18.63
N GLN A 339 -20.42 18.55 19.47
CA GLN A 339 -19.05 18.20 19.05
C GLN A 339 -19.00 16.98 18.11
N GLU A 340 -19.83 15.96 18.36
CA GLU A 340 -19.94 14.79 17.49
C GLU A 340 -20.53 15.11 16.10
N GLN A 341 -21.52 16.00 16.05
CA GLN A 341 -22.11 16.47 14.79
C GLN A 341 -21.14 17.34 14.00
N ILE A 342 -20.30 18.14 14.67
CA ILE A 342 -19.22 18.90 14.03
C ILE A 342 -18.18 17.93 13.44
N LYS A 343 -17.73 16.92 14.20
CA LYS A 343 -16.81 15.88 13.71
C LYS A 343 -17.37 15.12 12.50
N GLN A 344 -18.65 14.74 12.54
CA GLN A 344 -19.30 14.09 11.40
C GLN A 344 -19.42 15.01 10.19
N TRP A 345 -19.68 16.31 10.42
CA TRP A 345 -19.72 17.31 9.36
C TRP A 345 -18.35 17.49 8.71
N GLU A 346 -17.28 17.61 9.50
CA GLU A 346 -15.91 17.73 9.01
C GLU A 346 -15.52 16.56 8.10
N LYS A 347 -15.83 15.32 8.52
CA LYS A 347 -15.56 14.12 7.72
C LYS A 347 -16.32 14.10 6.38
N ASN A 348 -17.54 14.65 6.36
CA ASN A 348 -18.44 14.60 5.22
C ASN A 348 -18.39 15.87 4.35
N LYS A 349 -17.61 16.89 4.72
CA LYS A 349 -17.53 18.15 3.97
C LYS A 349 -16.97 17.92 2.57
N LEU A 350 -17.35 18.80 1.66
CA LEU A 350 -16.80 18.81 0.30
C LEU A 350 -15.44 19.51 0.33
N THR A 351 -14.47 18.92 -0.37
CA THR A 351 -13.15 19.50 -0.61
C THR A 351 -13.01 19.85 -2.09
N THR A 352 -12.00 20.66 -2.43
CA THR A 352 -11.66 20.99 -3.81
C THR A 352 -11.46 19.72 -4.65
N GLY A 353 -10.71 18.73 -4.13
CA GLY A 353 -10.48 17.46 -4.80
C GLY A 353 -11.72 16.56 -4.90
N LYS A 354 -12.55 16.43 -3.85
CA LYS A 354 -13.84 15.72 -3.92
C LYS A 354 -14.74 16.29 -5.01
N VAL A 355 -14.84 17.62 -5.09
CA VAL A 355 -15.66 18.32 -6.09
C VAL A 355 -15.12 18.08 -7.50
N LEU A 356 -13.83 18.31 -7.74
CA LEU A 356 -13.20 18.07 -9.04
C LEU A 356 -13.29 16.60 -9.45
N GLY A 357 -13.12 15.67 -8.52
CA GLY A 357 -13.20 14.23 -8.76
C GLY A 357 -14.59 13.78 -9.24
N ILE A 358 -15.66 14.30 -8.63
CA ILE A 358 -17.04 14.01 -9.06
C ILE A 358 -17.29 14.55 -10.47
N ILE A 359 -16.90 15.80 -10.74
CA ILE A 359 -17.12 16.42 -12.06
C ILE A 359 -16.30 15.69 -13.13
N ARG A 360 -15.04 15.37 -12.83
CA ARG A 360 -14.17 14.57 -13.72
C ARG A 360 -14.80 13.22 -14.04
N LYS A 361 -15.46 12.58 -13.07
CA LYS A 361 -16.17 11.31 -13.28
C LYS A 361 -17.30 11.45 -14.31
N TYR A 362 -18.03 12.57 -14.33
CA TYR A 362 -19.04 12.79 -15.38
C TYR A 362 -18.40 12.81 -16.77
N ILE A 363 -17.27 13.48 -16.92
CA ILE A 363 -16.53 13.59 -18.18
C ILE A 363 -15.96 12.22 -18.59
N THR A 364 -15.30 11.50 -17.69
CA THR A 364 -14.66 10.22 -18.02
C THR A 364 -15.66 9.10 -18.31
N MET A 365 -16.84 9.14 -17.69
CA MET A 365 -17.89 8.15 -17.92
C MET A 365 -18.68 8.37 -19.22
N GLN A 366 -18.40 9.43 -20.00
CA GLN A 366 -19.15 9.78 -21.21
C GLN A 366 -19.22 8.68 -22.27
N ASN A 367 -18.17 7.86 -22.35
CA ASN A 367 -18.03 6.79 -23.34
C ASN A 367 -18.26 5.39 -22.74
N ILE A 368 -18.58 5.28 -21.45
CA ILE A 368 -18.83 3.99 -20.82
C ILE A 368 -20.23 3.53 -21.20
N VAL A 369 -20.29 2.50 -22.04
CA VAL A 369 -21.55 1.81 -22.37
C VAL A 369 -21.90 0.86 -21.21
N PRO A 370 -23.05 1.02 -20.54
CA PRO A 370 -23.48 0.10 -19.49
C PRO A 370 -23.67 -1.31 -20.05
N ARG A 371 -22.85 -2.26 -19.61
CA ARG A 371 -22.96 -3.67 -20.00
C ARG A 371 -23.84 -4.40 -18.99
N LYS A 372 -25.05 -4.77 -19.38
CA LYS A 372 -25.99 -5.56 -18.56
C LYS A 372 -25.79 -7.06 -18.75
N GLU A 373 -24.54 -7.50 -18.68
CA GLU A 373 -24.21 -8.90 -18.95
C GLU A 373 -23.24 -9.48 -17.93
N VAL A 374 -23.24 -10.81 -17.88
CA VAL A 374 -22.24 -11.61 -17.19
C VAL A 374 -21.36 -12.23 -18.27
N ALA A 375 -20.04 -12.17 -18.11
CA ALA A 375 -19.10 -12.85 -19.01
C ALA A 375 -18.23 -13.84 -18.23
N LEU A 376 -17.88 -14.96 -18.87
CA LEU A 376 -16.84 -15.86 -18.39
C LEU A 376 -15.47 -15.27 -18.77
N VAL A 377 -14.67 -14.93 -17.77
CA VAL A 377 -13.35 -14.34 -17.98
C VAL A 377 -12.24 -15.25 -17.45
N LYS A 378 -11.14 -15.34 -18.21
CA LYS A 378 -9.92 -15.99 -17.78
C LYS A 378 -9.19 -15.09 -16.77
N THR A 379 -8.69 -15.70 -15.71
CA THR A 379 -7.82 -15.09 -14.71
C THR A 379 -6.46 -15.78 -14.72
N SER A 380 -5.49 -15.28 -13.95
CA SER A 380 -4.18 -15.93 -13.79
C SER A 380 -4.31 -17.36 -13.25
N TYR A 381 -5.33 -17.64 -12.44
CA TYR A 381 -5.48 -18.90 -11.70
C TYR A 381 -6.64 -19.80 -12.16
N GLY A 382 -7.40 -19.41 -13.19
CA GLY A 382 -8.59 -20.16 -13.62
C GLY A 382 -9.60 -19.30 -14.37
N PHE A 383 -10.88 -19.59 -14.20
CA PHE A 383 -11.99 -18.89 -14.85
C PHE A 383 -13.00 -18.38 -13.81
N LYS A 384 -13.59 -17.20 -14.06
CA LYS A 384 -14.64 -16.65 -13.20
C LYS A 384 -15.73 -15.96 -14.01
N LEU A 385 -16.93 -15.94 -13.47
CA LEU A 385 -18.01 -15.10 -13.95
C LEU A 385 -17.80 -13.67 -13.47
N LYS A 386 -17.79 -12.73 -14.41
CA LYS A 386 -17.69 -11.30 -14.16
C LYS A 386 -19.03 -10.65 -14.51
N GLN A 387 -19.69 -10.08 -13.51
CA GLN A 387 -20.85 -9.23 -13.72
C GLN A 387 -20.41 -7.82 -14.10
N TYR A 388 -21.01 -7.26 -15.15
CA TYR A 388 -20.80 -5.87 -15.56
C TYR A 388 -21.92 -4.92 -15.14
N ALA A 389 -23.00 -5.46 -14.55
CA ALA A 389 -24.02 -4.71 -13.83
C ALA A 389 -24.22 -5.31 -12.42
N PRO A 390 -24.71 -4.50 -11.45
CA PRO A 390 -24.97 -4.98 -10.09
C PRO A 390 -26.00 -6.11 -10.04
N ARG A 391 -25.85 -7.00 -9.07
CA ARG A 391 -26.81 -8.07 -8.70
C ARG A 391 -27.09 -9.13 -9.76
N LEU A 392 -26.23 -9.27 -10.78
CA LEU A 392 -26.40 -10.29 -11.82
C LEU A 392 -25.91 -11.68 -11.41
N LEU A 393 -25.09 -11.78 -10.37
CA LEU A 393 -24.53 -13.05 -9.86
C LEU A 393 -25.05 -13.43 -8.47
N ASP A 394 -26.06 -12.74 -7.94
CA ASP A 394 -26.53 -12.96 -6.57
C ASP A 394 -27.10 -14.37 -6.37
N LYS A 395 -27.72 -14.94 -7.41
CA LYS A 395 -28.31 -16.29 -7.39
C LYS A 395 -27.37 -17.40 -7.87
N VAL A 396 -26.16 -17.06 -8.33
CA VAL A 396 -25.20 -18.05 -8.85
C VAL A 396 -24.29 -18.51 -7.71
N SER A 397 -24.37 -19.77 -7.32
CA SER A 397 -23.53 -20.34 -6.25
C SER A 397 -22.08 -20.54 -6.68
N HIS A 398 -21.86 -21.06 -7.89
CA HIS A 398 -20.54 -21.39 -8.42
C HIS A 398 -20.04 -20.28 -9.38
N LYS A 399 -19.21 -19.36 -8.87
CA LYS A 399 -18.78 -18.15 -9.60
C LYS A 399 -17.36 -18.24 -10.17
N ALA A 400 -16.53 -19.17 -9.71
CA ALA A 400 -15.15 -19.31 -10.14
C ALA A 400 -14.67 -20.76 -9.99
N ALA A 401 -13.76 -21.15 -10.89
CA ALA A 401 -13.10 -22.45 -10.86
C ALA A 401 -11.61 -22.30 -11.16
N GLY A 402 -10.77 -22.97 -10.36
CA GLY A 402 -9.32 -23.00 -10.54
C GLY A 402 -8.92 -23.83 -11.76
N ILE A 403 -7.84 -23.42 -12.44
CA ILE A 403 -7.37 -24.13 -13.64
C ILE A 403 -6.95 -25.57 -13.35
N ASN A 404 -6.36 -25.83 -12.17
CA ASN A 404 -5.93 -27.16 -11.77
C ASN A 404 -7.12 -28.08 -11.54
N ASP A 405 -8.15 -27.61 -10.83
CA ASP A 405 -9.37 -28.39 -10.58
C ASP A 405 -10.13 -28.72 -11.86
N LEU A 406 -10.14 -27.78 -12.82
CA LEU A 406 -10.74 -27.99 -14.15
C LEU A 406 -9.96 -29.02 -14.98
N VAL A 407 -8.63 -28.99 -14.91
CA VAL A 407 -7.76 -29.96 -15.59
C VAL A 407 -7.95 -31.36 -15.00
N LEU A 408 -8.00 -31.46 -13.67
CA LEU A 408 -8.16 -32.69 -12.90
C LEU A 408 -9.61 -33.20 -12.77
N GLU A 409 -10.57 -32.55 -13.43
CA GLU A 409 -12.01 -32.90 -13.37
C GLU A 409 -12.63 -32.85 -11.97
N ARG A 410 -12.05 -32.08 -11.06
CA ARG A 410 -12.58 -31.86 -9.71
C ARG A 410 -13.62 -30.74 -9.64
N SER A 411 -13.69 -29.92 -10.69
CA SER A 411 -14.60 -28.79 -10.79
C SER A 411 -15.04 -28.59 -12.24
N VAL A 412 -16.13 -27.82 -12.42
CA VAL A 412 -16.71 -27.47 -13.72
C VAL A 412 -16.57 -25.97 -13.98
N LEU A 413 -16.69 -25.55 -15.24
CA LEU A 413 -16.67 -24.12 -15.57
C LEU A 413 -17.87 -23.42 -14.95
N PRO A 414 -17.69 -22.22 -14.38
CA PRO A 414 -18.81 -21.46 -13.83
C PRO A 414 -19.69 -20.94 -14.97
N MET A 415 -21.00 -21.09 -14.79
CA MET A 415 -22.00 -20.81 -15.82
C MET A 415 -23.08 -19.89 -15.26
N PRO A 416 -23.52 -18.86 -16.02
CA PRO A 416 -24.66 -18.04 -15.63
C PRO A 416 -25.94 -18.87 -15.58
N GLU A 417 -26.90 -18.46 -14.74
CA GLU A 417 -28.23 -19.10 -14.63
C GLU A 417 -28.96 -19.12 -15.98
N PHE A 418 -28.84 -18.03 -16.75
CA PHE A 418 -29.37 -17.89 -18.10
C PHE A 418 -28.23 -17.57 -19.08
N PRO A 419 -27.60 -18.60 -19.68
CA PRO A 419 -26.46 -18.42 -20.59
C PRO A 419 -26.90 -17.78 -21.92
N THR A 420 -26.20 -16.75 -22.36
CA THR A 420 -26.36 -16.17 -23.71
C THR A 420 -25.52 -16.91 -24.74
N GLU A 421 -25.77 -16.70 -26.04
CA GLU A 421 -24.92 -17.26 -27.11
C GLU A 421 -23.44 -16.86 -26.96
N GLU A 422 -23.18 -15.63 -26.52
CA GLU A 422 -21.83 -15.12 -26.28
C GLU A 422 -21.18 -15.84 -25.10
N ASN A 423 -21.93 -16.14 -24.04
CA ASN A 423 -21.43 -16.99 -22.96
C ASN A 423 -21.10 -18.39 -23.46
N MET A 424 -21.92 -18.96 -24.34
CA MET A 424 -21.66 -20.28 -24.92
C MET A 424 -20.41 -20.27 -25.82
N ARG A 425 -20.09 -19.15 -26.48
CA ARG A 425 -18.81 -18.99 -27.21
C ARG A 425 -17.62 -18.94 -26.25
N GLN A 426 -17.75 -18.18 -25.15
CA GLN A 426 -16.71 -18.09 -24.12
C GLN A 426 -16.44 -19.43 -23.43
N ILE A 427 -17.48 -20.20 -23.12
CA ILE A 427 -17.39 -21.54 -22.54
C ILE A 427 -16.66 -22.48 -23.50
N ARG A 428 -17.07 -22.53 -24.78
CA ARG A 428 -16.39 -23.36 -25.80
C ARG A 428 -14.90 -23.01 -25.94
N ALA A 429 -14.55 -21.73 -25.89
CA ALA A 429 -13.16 -21.29 -25.92
C ALA A 429 -12.38 -21.74 -24.66
N ALA A 430 -12.99 -21.63 -23.49
CA ALA A 430 -12.43 -22.08 -22.23
C ALA A 430 -12.22 -23.60 -22.22
N GLU A 431 -13.20 -24.38 -22.67
CA GLU A 431 -13.11 -25.84 -22.80
C GLU A 431 -11.96 -26.26 -23.73
N LYS A 432 -11.80 -25.58 -24.87
CA LYS A 432 -10.69 -25.85 -25.80
C LYS A 432 -9.33 -25.64 -25.11
N LEU A 433 -9.20 -24.59 -24.29
CA LEU A 433 -7.99 -24.34 -23.52
C LEU A 433 -7.77 -25.40 -22.42
N ILE A 434 -8.82 -25.78 -21.69
CA ILE A 434 -8.76 -26.80 -20.63
C ILE A 434 -8.34 -28.14 -21.22
N ARG A 435 -8.92 -28.55 -22.36
CA ARG A 435 -8.53 -29.78 -23.07
C ARG A 435 -7.05 -29.76 -23.47
N LYS A 436 -6.55 -28.63 -23.98
CA LYS A 436 -5.13 -28.47 -24.31
C LYS A 436 -4.25 -28.65 -23.06
N LYS A 437 -4.60 -27.99 -21.95
CA LYS A 437 -3.85 -28.10 -20.69
C LYS A 437 -3.91 -29.50 -20.08
N ARG A 438 -5.05 -30.19 -20.18
CA ARG A 438 -5.20 -31.56 -19.72
C ARG A 438 -4.30 -32.51 -20.50
N ARG A 439 -4.28 -32.41 -21.83
CA ARG A 439 -3.36 -33.19 -22.66
C ARG A 439 -1.89 -32.94 -22.28
N GLN A 440 -1.51 -31.69 -21.99
CA GLN A 440 -0.16 -31.38 -21.51
C GLN A 440 0.13 -32.02 -20.15
N TYR A 441 -0.82 -31.94 -19.22
CA TYR A 441 -0.72 -32.57 -17.91
C TYR A 441 -0.59 -34.10 -18.00
N GLU A 442 -1.36 -34.76 -18.87
CA GLU A 442 -1.29 -36.20 -19.12
C GLU A 442 0.05 -36.63 -19.74
N ILE A 443 0.62 -35.80 -20.61
CA ILE A 443 1.95 -36.04 -21.18
C ILE A 443 3.01 -35.90 -20.08
N GLN A 444 2.94 -34.84 -19.26
CA GLN A 444 3.91 -34.58 -18.19
C GLN A 444 3.86 -35.59 -17.05
N ASN A 445 2.68 -36.14 -16.73
CA ASN A 445 2.50 -37.13 -15.67
C ASN A 445 2.49 -38.57 -16.18
N ARG A 446 2.91 -38.80 -17.43
CA ARG A 446 3.09 -40.18 -17.93
C ARG A 446 4.22 -40.83 -17.13
N PRO A 447 4.03 -42.05 -16.58
CA PRO A 447 5.10 -42.77 -15.93
C PRO A 447 6.26 -42.98 -16.92
N PHE A 448 7.49 -42.84 -16.44
CA PHE A 448 8.70 -43.02 -17.26
C PHE A 448 8.70 -44.38 -18.00
N ALA A 449 8.20 -45.43 -17.35
CA ALA A 449 8.08 -46.77 -17.92
C ALA A 449 7.13 -46.87 -19.13
N ASP A 450 6.17 -45.95 -19.27
CA ASP A 450 5.18 -45.93 -20.35
C ASP A 450 5.55 -44.96 -21.48
N MET A 451 6.68 -44.24 -21.36
CA MET A 451 7.18 -43.35 -22.39
C MET A 451 7.79 -44.16 -23.54
N LYS A 452 7.61 -43.69 -24.77
CA LYS A 452 8.17 -44.35 -25.97
C LYS A 452 9.25 -43.45 -26.57
N PRO A 453 10.40 -44.01 -26.97
CA PRO A 453 11.43 -43.23 -27.60
C PRO A 453 10.95 -42.61 -28.93
N ASP A 454 11.28 -41.34 -29.16
CA ASP A 454 11.13 -40.69 -30.45
C ASP A 454 12.27 -41.12 -31.40
N PRO A 455 11.97 -41.75 -32.55
CA PRO A 455 12.99 -42.20 -33.50
C PRO A 455 13.86 -41.07 -34.06
N HIS A 456 13.30 -39.87 -34.24
CA HIS A 456 14.05 -38.71 -34.75
C HIS A 456 15.02 -38.18 -33.71
N LEU A 457 14.59 -38.14 -32.45
CA LEU A 457 15.44 -37.73 -31.35
C LEU A 457 16.52 -38.78 -31.04
N ALA A 458 16.25 -40.06 -31.31
CA ALA A 458 17.22 -41.14 -31.18
C ALA A 458 18.36 -40.96 -32.19
N GLU A 459 18.02 -40.70 -33.45
CA GLU A 459 19.00 -40.41 -34.51
C GLU A 459 19.83 -39.16 -34.20
N TYR A 460 19.21 -38.13 -33.61
CA TYR A 460 19.91 -36.93 -33.16
C TYR A 460 20.91 -37.24 -32.03
N LEU A 461 20.46 -37.91 -30.96
CA LEU A 461 21.31 -38.26 -29.82
C LEU A 461 22.44 -39.23 -30.19
N ASP A 462 22.24 -40.08 -31.19
CA ASP A 462 23.28 -40.98 -31.71
C ASP A 462 24.39 -40.25 -32.44
N ARG A 463 24.10 -39.09 -33.05
CA ARG A 463 25.08 -38.27 -33.76
C ARG A 463 25.65 -37.14 -32.92
N THR A 464 25.18 -36.96 -31.70
CA THR A 464 25.55 -35.83 -30.85
C THR A 464 26.82 -36.15 -30.07
N THR A 465 27.84 -35.32 -30.28
CA THR A 465 29.07 -35.27 -29.48
C THR A 465 29.14 -33.97 -28.70
N PHE A 466 29.78 -33.99 -27.54
CA PHE A 466 30.00 -32.81 -26.71
C PHE A 466 31.39 -32.86 -26.07
N ILE A 467 31.90 -31.71 -25.64
CA ILE A 467 33.24 -31.61 -25.04
C ILE A 467 33.10 -31.63 -23.51
N ASN A 468 33.83 -32.51 -22.84
CA ASN A 468 33.83 -32.59 -21.38
C ASN A 468 34.71 -31.48 -20.74
N LYS A 469 34.76 -31.41 -19.40
CA LYS A 469 35.54 -30.38 -18.68
C LYS A 469 37.06 -30.50 -18.88
N ASP A 470 37.52 -31.69 -19.29
CA ASP A 470 38.93 -32.00 -19.53
C ASP A 470 39.33 -31.75 -21.00
N GLY A 471 38.37 -31.34 -21.85
CA GLY A 471 38.61 -30.99 -23.25
C GLY A 471 38.41 -32.13 -24.25
N ASP A 472 37.98 -33.31 -23.79
CA ASP A 472 37.78 -34.47 -24.65
C ASP A 472 36.41 -34.50 -25.30
N VAL A 473 36.35 -34.97 -26.55
CA VAL A 473 35.10 -35.23 -27.26
C VAL A 473 34.46 -36.51 -26.71
N CYS A 474 33.26 -36.38 -26.18
CA CYS A 474 32.48 -37.46 -25.56
C CYS A 474 31.14 -37.65 -26.29
N GLU A 475 30.61 -38.87 -26.17
CA GLU A 475 29.27 -39.25 -26.62
C GLU A 475 28.40 -39.63 -25.42
N PHE A 476 27.08 -39.53 -25.57
CA PHE A 476 26.16 -40.03 -24.55
C PHE A 476 26.22 -41.55 -24.44
N THR A 477 26.24 -42.07 -23.22
CA THR A 477 26.12 -43.52 -22.97
C THR A 477 24.75 -44.06 -23.42
N PRO A 478 24.59 -45.38 -23.67
CA PRO A 478 23.30 -45.95 -24.07
C PRO A 478 22.15 -45.63 -23.11
N LEU A 479 22.43 -45.61 -21.80
CA LEU A 479 21.43 -45.25 -20.79
C LEU A 479 21.05 -43.76 -20.86
N GLN A 480 22.05 -42.87 -21.02
CA GLN A 480 21.79 -41.43 -21.19
C GLN A 480 21.03 -41.14 -22.47
N LYS A 481 21.36 -41.82 -23.58
CA LYS A 481 20.61 -41.71 -24.84
C LYS A 481 19.16 -42.14 -24.67
N HIS A 482 18.91 -43.23 -23.95
CA HIS A 482 17.56 -43.70 -23.65
C HIS A 482 16.80 -42.68 -22.79
N ASP A 483 17.38 -42.25 -21.66
CA ASP A 483 16.70 -41.36 -20.71
C ASP A 483 16.46 -39.97 -21.28
N LEU A 484 17.44 -39.39 -22.00
CA LEU A 484 17.30 -38.10 -22.67
C LEU A 484 16.24 -38.16 -23.76
N ASN A 485 16.10 -39.29 -24.46
CA ASN A 485 15.09 -39.46 -25.48
C ASN A 485 13.67 -39.49 -24.93
N LEU A 486 13.49 -40.01 -23.71
CA LEU A 486 12.19 -40.04 -23.06
C LEU A 486 11.78 -38.69 -22.44
N VAL A 487 12.74 -37.80 -22.15
CA VAL A 487 12.52 -36.54 -21.42
C VAL A 487 12.50 -35.29 -22.32
N LEU A 488 13.25 -35.28 -23.42
CA LEU A 488 13.30 -34.19 -24.41
C LEU A 488 12.17 -34.30 -25.43
#